data_AF-A0A7C3GMG9-F1
#
_entry.id   AF-A0A7C3GMG9-F1
#
_cell.length_a   1.000
_cell.length_b   1.000
_cell.length_c   1.000
_cell.angle_alpha   90.00
_cell.angle_beta   90.00
_cell.angle_gamma   90.00
#
_symmetry.space_group_name_H-M   'P 1'
#
loop_
_entity.id
_entity.type
_entity.pdbx_description
1 polymer ?
#
loop_
_entity_poly.entity_id
_entity_poly.type
_entity_poly.pdbx_seq_one_letter_code
_entity_poly.pdbx_strand_id
1 'polypeptide(L)' 'MNNDRPGCLGGLLRLVLLTWLFEFLEERFGFGKGCSCSGVGCGMLLLVLFVIFACYLLATTRWGHLTALPPAALFV' A
#
# COMPACT_ATOMS: atom_id res chain seq x y z
N MET A 1 7.50 -2.41 28.60
CA MET A 1 6.87 -3.35 27.65
C MET A 1 5.93 -2.55 26.76
N ASN A 2 6.50 -1.81 25.81
CA ASN A 2 5.73 -0.92 24.95
C ASN A 2 5.32 -1.69 23.68
N ASN A 3 4.02 -1.95 23.54
CA ASN A 3 3.44 -2.69 22.42
C ASN A 3 3.12 -1.70 21.29
N ASP A 4 4.13 -0.99 20.77
CA ASP A 4 3.95 0.05 19.74
C ASP A 4 3.61 -0.51 18.33
N ARG A 5 3.47 -1.84 18.18
CA ARG A 5 3.09 -2.41 16.89
C ARG A 5 1.57 -2.33 16.72
N PRO A 6 1.08 -1.76 15.60
CA PRO A 6 -0.36 -1.71 15.33
C PRO A 6 -0.94 -3.12 15.38
N GLY A 7 -1.98 -3.30 16.19
CA GLY A 7 -2.76 -4.53 16.22
C GLY A 7 -3.53 -4.75 14.91
N CYS A 8 -4.14 -5.92 14.76
CA CYS A 8 -4.89 -6.33 13.55
C CYS A 8 -5.88 -5.25 13.07
N LEU A 9 -6.69 -4.68 13.98
CA LEU A 9 -7.66 -3.63 13.65
C LEU A 9 -6.98 -2.32 13.19
N GLY A 10 -5.85 -1.98 13.80
CA GLY A 10 -5.07 -0.79 13.46
C GLY A 10 -4.36 -0.90 12.10
N GLY A 11 -3.94 -2.11 11.71
CA GLY A 11 -3.42 -2.34 10.36
C GLY A 11 -4.53 -2.33 9.30
N LEU A 12 -5.68 -2.94 9.60
CA LEU A 12 -6.83 -2.93 8.69
C LEU A 12 -7.30 -1.50 8.38
N LEU A 13 -7.37 -0.64 9.41
CA LEU A 13 -7.73 0.77 9.24
C LEU A 13 -6.74 1.53 8.36
N ARG A 14 -5.43 1.28 8.52
CA ARG A 14 -4.38 1.90 7.70
C ARG A 14 -4.44 1.43 6.25
N LEU A 15 -4.74 0.15 6.02
CA LEU A 15 -4.93 -0.41 4.68
C LEU A 15 -6.13 0.24 3.98
N VAL A 16 -7.26 0.35 4.67
CA VAL A 16 -8.46 1.01 4.13
C VAL A 16 -8.19 2.48 3.83
N LEU A 17 -7.49 3.19 4.73
CA LEU A 17 -7.13 4.59 4.52
C LEU A 17 -6.17 4.76 3.32
N LEU A 18 -5.21 3.84 3.16
CA LEU A 18 -4.27 3.84 2.05
C LEU A 18 -4.99 3.58 0.72
N THR A 19 -5.91 2.62 0.67
CA THR A 19 -6.74 2.33 -0.51
C THR A 19 -7.61 3.52 -0.88
N TRP A 20 -8.28 4.15 0.09
CA TRP A 20 -9.11 5.33 -0.17
C TRP A 20 -8.29 6.52 -0.68
N LEU A 21 -7.11 6.74 -0.11
CA LEU A 21 -6.17 7.75 -0.59
C LEU A 21 -5.73 7.42 -2.03
N PHE A 22 -5.44 6.15 -2.32
CA PHE A 22 -5.04 5.71 -3.65
C PHE A 22 -6.12 5.93 -4.70
N GLU A 23 -7.36 5.53 -4.41
CA GLU A 23 -8.48 5.79 -5.32
C GLU A 23 -8.69 7.30 -5.54
N PHE A 24 -8.55 8.14 -4.51
CA PHE A 24 -8.62 9.59 -4.68
C PHE A 24 -7.50 10.14 -5.59
N LEU A 25 -6.27 9.65 -5.43
CA LEU A 25 -5.15 10.05 -6.30
C LEU A 25 -5.32 9.51 -7.72
N GLU A 26 -5.79 8.28 -7.90
CA GLU A 26 -6.06 7.67 -9.20
C GLU A 26 -7.27 8.31 -9.90
N GLU A 27 -8.30 8.76 -9.20
CA GLU A 27 -9.41 9.53 -9.80
C GLU A 27 -8.96 10.90 -10.30
N ARG A 28 -7.94 11.50 -9.65
CA ARG A 28 -7.40 12.82 -9.99
C ARG A 28 -6.26 12.77 -11.02
N PHE A 29 -5.41 11.75 -10.99
CA PHE A 29 -4.21 11.62 -11.81
C PHE A 29 -4.17 10.37 -12.70
N GLY A 30 -5.12 9.45 -12.53
CA GLY A 30 -5.12 8.13 -13.14
C GLY A 30 -5.56 8.07 -14.60
N PHE A 31 -5.32 6.88 -15.15
CA PHE A 31 -5.31 6.54 -16.57
C PHE A 31 -6.35 7.25 -17.44
N GLY A 32 -5.88 7.94 -18.48
CA GLY A 32 -6.72 8.46 -19.56
C GLY A 32 -7.29 9.87 -19.37
N LYS A 33 -6.92 10.60 -18.31
CA LYS A 33 -7.38 11.98 -18.06
C LYS A 33 -6.41 13.11 -18.46
N GLY A 34 -5.33 12.82 -19.19
CA GLY A 34 -4.35 13.83 -19.61
C GLY A 34 -3.69 13.54 -20.96
N CYS A 35 -3.37 14.61 -21.70
CA CYS A 35 -2.65 14.55 -22.98
C CYS A 35 -1.26 13.89 -22.82
N SER A 36 -1.05 12.83 -23.61
CA SER A 36 0.20 12.22 -24.08
C SER A 36 1.24 11.63 -23.11
N CYS A 37 1.37 11.99 -21.83
CA CYS A 37 2.41 11.38 -20.96
C CYS A 37 1.97 11.01 -19.53
N SER A 38 0.87 11.55 -19.02
CA SER A 38 0.48 11.36 -17.61
C SER A 38 -0.32 10.08 -17.36
N GLY A 39 -0.86 9.44 -18.40
CA GLY A 39 -1.77 8.30 -18.28
C GLY A 39 -1.09 6.97 -17.90
N VAL A 40 0.02 6.63 -18.56
CA VAL A 40 0.76 5.38 -18.33
C VAL A 40 1.86 5.54 -17.27
N GLY A 41 2.60 6.65 -17.27
CA GLY A 41 3.74 6.82 -16.36
C GLY A 41 3.33 7.13 -14.92
N CYS A 42 2.51 8.17 -14.73
CA CYS A 42 2.14 8.64 -13.39
C CYS A 42 1.21 7.65 -12.67
N GLY A 43 0.25 7.06 -13.40
CA GLY A 43 -0.60 6.00 -12.89
C GLY A 43 0.18 4.75 -12.47
N MET A 44 1.16 4.31 -13.28
CA MET A 44 1.98 3.13 -12.95
C MET A 44 2.93 3.40 -11.77
N LEU A 45 3.47 4.61 -11.65
CA LEU A 45 4.30 5.02 -10.51
C LEU A 45 3.49 4.99 -9.21
N LEU A 46 2.26 5.53 -9.24
CA LEU A 46 1.34 5.47 -8.12
C LEU A 46 1.06 4.01 -7.74
N LEU A 47 0.66 3.16 -8.68
CA LEU A 47 0.35 1.75 -8.41
C LEU A 47 1.53 1.01 -7.75
N VAL A 48 2.76 1.24 -8.21
CA VAL A 48 3.97 0.68 -7.57
C VAL A 48 4.12 1.16 -6.13
N LEU A 49 3.92 2.45 -5.88
CA LEU A 49 4.01 3.04 -4.54
C LEU A 49 2.95 2.46 -3.59
N PHE A 50 1.72 2.22 -4.09
CA PHE A 50 0.64 1.57 -3.34
C PHE A 50 1.07 0.18 -2.87
N VAL A 51 1.56 -0.64 -3.79
CA VAL A 51 1.94 -2.02 -3.51
C VAL A 51 3.06 -2.07 -2.47
N ILE A 52 4.06 -1.19 -2.58
CA ILE A 52 5.15 -1.09 -1.59
C ILE A 52 4.59 -0.74 -0.20
N PHE A 53 3.72 0.26 -0.12
CA PHE A 53 3.12 0.69 1.15
C PHE A 53 2.17 -0.36 1.74
N ALA A 54 1.38 -1.03 0.90
CA ALA A 54 0.48 -2.11 1.31
C ALA A 54 1.29 -3.29 1.87
N CYS A 55 2.34 -3.73 1.17
CA CYS A 55 3.26 -4.75 1.67
C CYS A 55 3.94 -4.34 2.99
N TYR A 56 4.33 -3.07 3.13
CA TYR A 56 4.93 -2.55 4.36
C TYR A 56 3.93 -2.55 5.54
N LEU A 57 2.69 -2.14 5.33
CA LEU A 57 1.64 -2.19 6.35
C LEU A 57 1.29 -3.64 6.72
N LEU A 58 1.18 -4.53 5.74
CA LEU A 58 0.98 -5.96 5.98
C LEU A 58 2.12 -6.56 6.82
N ALA A 59 3.38 -6.22 6.53
CA ALA A 59 4.54 -6.70 7.26
C ALA A 59 4.70 -6.12 8.68
N THR A 60 4.21 -4.90 8.91
CA THR A 60 4.34 -4.20 10.21
C THR A 60 3.19 -4.50 11.17
N THR A 61 2.06 -4.97 10.67
CA THR A 61 0.88 -5.30 11.47
C THR A 61 0.98 -6.72 12.04
N ARG A 62 0.67 -6.89 13.33
CA ARG A 62 0.56 -8.23 13.93
C ARG A 62 -0.79 -8.86 13.57
N TRP A 63 -0.84 -9.54 12.43
CA TRP A 63 -1.92 -10.48 12.10
C TRP A 63 -1.78 -11.66 13.05
N GLY A 64 -2.83 -11.95 13.84
CA GLY A 64 -2.78 -13.00 14.86
C GLY A 64 -2.17 -14.28 14.30
N HIS A 65 -0.98 -14.64 14.77
CA HIS A 65 -0.33 -15.93 14.51
C HIS A 65 -0.05 -16.27 13.03
N LEU A 66 0.18 -15.27 12.16
CA LEU A 66 0.73 -15.47 10.81
C LEU A 66 2.03 -14.68 10.65
N THR A 67 3.02 -15.01 11.48
CA THR A 67 4.39 -14.51 11.35
C THR A 67 5.21 -15.49 10.52
N ALA A 68 5.06 -15.45 9.20
CA ALA A 68 6.07 -15.95 8.27
C ALA A 68 5.73 -15.46 6.86
N LEU A 69 6.19 -14.26 6.50
CA LEU A 69 6.86 -14.03 5.23
C LEU A 69 7.45 -12.60 5.24
N PRO A 70 8.76 -12.44 5.48
CA PRO A 70 9.41 -11.14 5.34
C PRO A 70 9.43 -10.72 3.86
N PRO A 71 9.33 -9.41 3.55
CA PRO A 71 9.38 -8.89 2.17
C PRO A 71 10.73 -9.11 1.45
N ALA A 72 11.72 -9.73 2.11
CA ALA A 72 13.02 -10.06 1.51
C ALA A 72 13.03 -11.38 0.72
N ALA A 73 12.02 -12.25 0.86
CA ALA A 73 11.99 -13.56 0.18
C ALA A 73 11.37 -13.53 -1.23
N LEU A 74 10.94 -12.36 -1.72
CA LEU A 74 10.39 -12.18 -3.07
C LEU A 74 11.33 -11.36 -3.97
N PHE A 75 12.46 -10.88 -3.44
CA PHE A 75 13.48 -10.10 -4.17
C PHE A 75 14.90 -10.70 -4.09
N VAL A 76 15.06 -11.92 -3.55
CA VAL A 76 16.27 -12.78 -3.63
C VAL A 76 15.87 -14.18 -4.05
#